data_AF-A0A7R9UMV9-F1
#
_entry.id   AF-A0A7R9UMV9-F1
#
_cell.length_a   1.000
_cell.length_b   1.000
_cell.length_c   1.000
_cell.angle_alpha   90.00
_cell.angle_beta   90.00
_cell.angle_gamma   90.00
#
_symmetry.space_group_name_H-M   'P 1'
#
loop_
_entity.id
_entity.type
_entity.pdbx_description
1 polymer ?
#
loop_
_entity_poly.entity_id
_entity_poly.type
_entity_poly.pdbx_seq_one_letter_code
_entity_poly.pdbx_strand_id
1 'polypeptide(L)'
;PPPLYLSGEMVYPWMAADYAELAPLAPAAELVARKADWPRLYDEDALRACAVPVAALVAYDDIYVERAFSERVAQLLGERCVIWVTNQFAHSGLRDDPTVFAKLLEMSKGEGGIPS
;
A
#
# COMPACT_ATOMS: atom_id res chain seq x y z
N PRO A 1 -8.06 8.37 29.10
CA PRO A 1 -8.95 7.68 28.13
C PRO A 1 -8.10 6.67 27.35
N PRO A 2 -8.67 5.54 26.90
CA PRO A 2 -7.95 4.68 25.96
C PRO A 2 -7.65 5.45 24.65
N PRO A 3 -6.53 5.16 23.98
CA PRO A 3 -6.19 5.80 22.71
C PRO A 3 -7.23 5.50 21.62
N LEU A 4 -7.53 6.51 20.81
CA LEU A 4 -8.38 6.36 19.62
C LEU A 4 -7.55 5.68 18.53
N TYR A 5 -7.99 4.50 18.09
CA TYR A 5 -7.41 3.81 16.94
C TYR A 5 -8.27 4.04 15.71
N LEU A 6 -7.65 4.50 14.63
CA LEU A 6 -8.29 4.58 13.32
C LEU A 6 -8.15 3.22 12.62
N SER A 7 -9.22 2.72 12.00
CA SER A 7 -9.19 1.43 11.29
C SER A 7 -8.56 1.52 9.89
N GLY A 8 -8.45 2.72 9.31
CA GLY A 8 -8.10 2.88 7.90
C GLY A 8 -9.08 2.09 7.02
N GLU A 9 -8.56 1.31 6.07
CA GLU A 9 -9.31 0.37 5.21
C GLU A 9 -9.54 -1.01 5.84
N MET A 10 -9.13 -1.24 7.10
CA MET A 10 -9.27 -2.55 7.72
C MET A 10 -10.74 -2.89 7.97
N VAL A 11 -11.21 -3.97 7.36
CA VAL A 11 -12.55 -4.51 7.57
C VAL A 11 -12.50 -5.59 8.65
N TYR A 12 -13.21 -5.35 9.75
CA TYR A 12 -13.29 -6.29 10.87
C TYR A 12 -14.59 -7.09 10.85
N PRO A 13 -14.63 -8.31 11.42
CA PRO A 13 -15.81 -9.18 11.36
C PRO A 13 -17.04 -8.56 12.02
N TRP A 14 -16.82 -7.83 13.11
CA TRP A 14 -17.87 -7.15 13.85
C TRP A 14 -18.57 -6.07 13.02
N MET A 15 -17.91 -5.50 12.00
CA MET A 15 -18.50 -4.47 11.15
C MET A 15 -19.73 -5.02 10.42
N ALA A 16 -19.68 -6.28 9.95
CA ALA A 16 -20.83 -6.91 9.29
C ALA A 16 -22.04 -7.11 10.22
N ALA A 17 -21.82 -7.16 11.54
CA ALA A 17 -22.91 -7.23 12.53
C ALA A 17 -23.44 -5.84 12.92
N ASP A 18 -22.61 -4.79 12.77
CA ASP A 18 -22.95 -3.42 13.14
C ASP A 18 -23.77 -2.71 12.03
N TYR A 19 -23.47 -2.99 10.76
CA TYR A 19 -24.24 -2.48 9.62
C TYR A 19 -25.43 -3.39 9.30
N ALA A 20 -26.65 -2.87 9.45
CA ALA A 20 -27.89 -3.64 9.27
C ALA A 20 -28.00 -4.30 7.88
N GLU A 21 -27.52 -3.61 6.85
CA GLU A 21 -27.50 -4.09 5.46
C GLU A 21 -26.51 -5.24 5.24
N LEU A 22 -25.48 -5.34 6.09
CA LEU A 22 -24.44 -6.38 6.02
C LEU A 22 -24.71 -7.56 6.96
N ALA A 23 -25.68 -7.46 7.87
CA ALA A 23 -26.01 -8.52 8.81
C ALA A 23 -26.22 -9.91 8.16
N PRO A 24 -26.87 -10.03 6.98
CA PRO A 24 -26.98 -11.33 6.29
C PRO A 24 -25.64 -11.94 5.87
N LEU A 25 -24.59 -11.12 5.72
CA LEU A 25 -23.24 -11.52 5.34
C LEU A 25 -22.31 -11.79 6.53
N ALA A 26 -22.74 -11.52 7.77
CA ALA A 26 -21.91 -11.72 8.96
C ALA A 26 -21.31 -13.14 9.05
N PRO A 27 -22.04 -14.25 8.74
CA PRO A 27 -21.43 -15.58 8.72
C PRO A 27 -20.28 -15.70 7.69
N ALA A 28 -20.42 -15.07 6.52
CA ALA A 28 -19.38 -15.08 5.49
C ALA A 28 -18.18 -14.21 5.88
N ALA A 29 -18.40 -13.04 6.48
CA ALA A 29 -17.34 -12.18 7.00
C ALA A 29 -16.50 -12.92 8.05
N GLU A 30 -17.14 -13.68 8.94
CA GLU A 30 -16.46 -14.47 9.96
C GLU A 30 -15.62 -15.61 9.35
N LEU A 31 -16.11 -16.27 8.30
CA LEU A 31 -15.35 -17.29 7.57
C LEU A 31 -14.08 -16.71 6.94
N VAL A 32 -14.18 -15.54 6.30
CA VAL A 32 -13.01 -14.87 5.70
C VAL A 32 -12.02 -14.44 6.78
N ALA A 33 -12.50 -13.89 7.89
CA ALA A 33 -11.65 -13.40 8.96
C ALA A 33 -10.92 -14.50 9.74
N ARG A 34 -11.53 -15.69 9.87
CA ARG A 34 -10.88 -16.86 10.49
C ARG A 34 -9.95 -17.60 9.55
N LYS A 35 -9.97 -17.28 8.25
CA LYS A 35 -9.09 -17.93 7.28
C LYS A 35 -7.64 -17.55 7.57
N ALA A 36 -6.84 -18.54 7.94
CA ALA A 36 -5.42 -18.38 8.24
C ALA A 36 -4.50 -19.02 7.18
N ASP A 37 -5.03 -19.93 6.38
CA ASP A 37 -4.35 -20.70 5.35
C ASP A 37 -4.44 -20.02 3.97
N TRP A 38 -4.14 -18.71 3.93
CA TRP A 38 -4.01 -18.02 2.65
C TRP A 38 -2.80 -18.58 1.89
N PRO A 39 -2.93 -18.92 0.60
CA PRO A 39 -1.77 -19.29 -0.19
C PRO A 39 -0.83 -18.09 -0.31
N ARG A 40 0.43 -18.35 -0.65
CA ARG A 40 1.40 -17.30 -0.97
C ARG A 40 0.83 -16.42 -2.08
N LEU A 41 0.52 -15.17 -1.76
CA LEU A 41 -0.05 -14.20 -2.72
C LEU A 41 1.00 -13.61 -3.66
N TYR A 42 2.24 -13.43 -3.17
CA TYR A 42 3.32 -12.77 -3.90
C TYR A 42 4.54 -13.68 -4.01
N ASP A 43 5.08 -13.77 -5.23
CA ASP A 43 6.35 -14.42 -5.50
C ASP A 43 7.51 -13.43 -5.41
N GLU A 44 8.29 -13.52 -4.34
CA GLU A 44 9.47 -12.68 -4.12
C GLU A 44 10.57 -12.94 -5.14
N ASP A 45 10.68 -14.15 -5.69
CA ASP A 45 11.70 -14.46 -6.70
C ASP A 45 11.34 -13.78 -8.02
N ALA A 46 10.04 -13.71 -8.33
CA ALA A 46 9.54 -12.90 -9.44
C ALA A 46 9.82 -11.40 -9.23
N LEU A 47 9.67 -10.88 -8.01
CA LEU A 47 10.04 -9.48 -7.70
C LEU A 47 11.54 -9.24 -7.87
N ARG A 48 12.40 -10.12 -7.36
CA ARG A 48 13.86 -10.02 -7.52
C ARG A 48 14.30 -10.11 -8.99
N ALA A 49 13.59 -10.91 -9.78
CA ALA A 49 13.85 -11.10 -11.21
C ALA A 49 13.21 -10.03 -12.10
N CYS A 50 12.40 -9.12 -11.55
CA CYS A 50 11.79 -8.04 -12.31
C CYS A 50 12.88 -7.19 -12.96
N ALA A 51 12.79 -6.97 -14.28
CA ALA A 51 13.75 -6.16 -15.05
C ALA A 51 13.17 -4.78 -15.46
N VAL A 52 11.90 -4.53 -15.17
CA VAL A 52 11.24 -3.27 -15.51
C VAL A 52 11.64 -2.21 -14.48
N PRO A 53 12.11 -1.03 -14.89
CA PRO A 53 12.35 0.09 -13.98
C PRO A 53 11.08 0.51 -13.24
N VAL A 54 11.21 0.79 -11.95
CA VAL A 54 10.11 1.16 -11.05
C VAL A 54 10.44 2.47 -10.36
N ALA A 55 9.45 3.36 -10.33
CA ALA A 55 9.44 4.52 -9.45
C ALA A 55 8.19 4.49 -8.59
N ALA A 56 8.31 4.74 -7.29
CA ALA A 56 7.18 4.72 -6.37
C ALA A 56 7.17 5.95 -5.45
N LEU A 57 5.98 6.52 -5.26
CA LEU A 57 5.70 7.43 -4.17
C LEU A 57 5.41 6.60 -2.91
N VAL A 58 6.07 6.92 -1.81
CA VAL A 58 5.79 6.34 -0.49
C VAL A 58 5.42 7.49 0.45
N ALA A 59 4.12 7.62 0.71
CA ALA A 59 3.64 8.58 1.69
C ALA A 59 4.12 8.17 3.09
N TYR A 60 4.74 9.10 3.82
CA TYR A 60 5.42 8.82 5.08
C TYR A 60 4.44 8.38 6.18
N ASP A 61 3.29 9.06 6.28
CA ASP A 61 2.21 8.81 7.25
C ASP A 61 0.95 8.26 6.54
N ASP A 62 1.12 7.32 5.62
CA ASP A 62 0.00 6.67 4.93
C ASP A 62 -0.80 5.78 5.90
N ILE A 63 -2.08 6.11 6.09
CA ILE A 63 -2.99 5.37 6.98
C ILE A 63 -3.46 4.03 6.41
N TYR A 64 -3.19 3.75 5.14
CA TYR A 64 -3.62 2.56 4.41
C TYR A 64 -2.45 1.62 4.11
N VAL A 65 -1.29 2.15 3.73
CA VAL A 65 -0.11 1.36 3.34
C VAL A 65 1.08 1.66 4.24
N GLU A 66 1.44 0.71 5.10
CA GLU A 66 2.58 0.83 5.99
C GLU A 66 3.91 0.98 5.22
N ARG A 67 4.63 2.07 5.50
CA ARG A 67 5.90 2.44 4.86
C ARG A 67 6.93 1.31 4.89
N ALA A 68 7.06 0.62 6.03
CA ALA A 68 8.06 -0.43 6.17
C ALA A 68 7.85 -1.60 5.19
N PHE A 69 6.61 -1.90 4.79
CA PHE A 69 6.34 -2.91 3.78
C PHE A 69 6.69 -2.41 2.38
N SER A 70 6.38 -1.15 2.05
CA SER A 70 6.77 -0.51 0.80
C SER A 70 8.30 -0.50 0.62
N GLU A 71 9.04 -0.13 1.66
CA GLU A 71 10.51 -0.14 1.66
C GLU A 71 11.07 -1.56 1.49
N ARG A 72 10.47 -2.57 2.14
CA ARG A 72 10.88 -3.97 1.97
C ARG A 72 10.69 -4.45 0.52
N VAL A 73 9.58 -4.10 -0.12
CA VAL A 73 9.33 -4.44 -1.53
C VAL A 73 10.34 -3.74 -2.44
N ALA A 74 10.64 -2.47 -2.19
CA ALA A 74 11.67 -1.75 -2.94
C ALA A 74 13.06 -2.41 -2.80
N GLN A 75 13.42 -2.89 -1.61
CA GLN A 75 14.67 -3.64 -1.40
C GLN A 75 14.72 -4.95 -2.19
N LEU A 76 13.60 -5.66 -2.35
CA LEU A 76 13.54 -6.87 -3.19
C LEU A 76 13.79 -6.56 -4.67
N LEU A 77 13.27 -5.42 -5.15
CA LEU A 77 13.47 -4.95 -6.52
C LEU A 77 14.90 -4.43 -6.76
N GLY A 78 15.59 -3.99 -5.71
CA GLY A 78 16.97 -3.50 -5.76
C GLY A 78 17.12 -2.20 -6.54
N GLU A 79 18.22 -2.02 -7.26
CA GLU A 79 18.57 -0.81 -8.01
C GLU A 79 17.54 -0.40 -9.08
N ARG A 80 16.64 -1.33 -9.45
CA ARG A 80 15.56 -1.08 -10.42
C ARG A 80 14.40 -0.30 -9.84
N CYS A 81 14.30 -0.18 -8.51
CA CYS A 81 13.25 0.56 -7.84
C CYS A 81 13.81 1.80 -7.15
N VAL A 82 13.30 2.96 -7.56
CA VAL A 82 13.59 4.24 -6.90
C VAL A 82 12.35 4.68 -6.15
N ILE A 83 12.48 4.91 -4.85
CA ILE A 83 11.37 5.36 -4.00
C ILE A 83 11.54 6.84 -3.63
N TRP A 84 10.44 7.59 -3.71
CA TRP A 84 10.31 8.94 -3.18
C TRP A 84 9.47 8.87 -1.91
N VAL A 85 10.15 8.90 -0.76
CA VAL A 85 9.49 8.93 0.55
C VAL A 85 9.22 10.38 0.94
N THR A 86 7.97 10.74 1.21
CA THR A 86 7.61 12.12 1.54
C THR A 86 6.35 12.21 2.39
N ASN A 87 6.26 13.24 3.22
CA ASN A 87 5.06 13.60 3.98
C ASN A 87 4.21 14.70 3.29
N GLN A 88 4.58 15.11 2.08
CA GLN A 88 3.85 16.11 1.30
C GLN A 88 2.52 15.58 0.75
N PHE A 89 2.40 14.26 0.61
CA PHE A 89 1.24 13.59 0.06
C PHE A 89 0.74 12.49 0.99
N ALA A 90 -0.56 12.25 0.96
CA ALA A 90 -1.17 11.06 1.53
C ALA A 90 -1.34 9.98 0.44
N HIS A 91 -2.05 8.90 0.78
CA HIS A 91 -2.35 7.78 -0.12
C HIS A 91 -2.85 8.18 -1.51
N SER A 92 -3.64 9.25 -1.59
CA SER A 92 -4.21 9.76 -2.84
C SER A 92 -3.32 10.71 -3.65
N GLY A 93 -2.04 10.87 -3.29
CA GLY A 93 -1.12 11.83 -3.90
C GLY A 93 -1.09 11.80 -5.44
N LEU A 94 -1.13 10.61 -6.03
CA LEU A 94 -1.14 10.44 -7.49
C LEU A 94 -2.40 11.01 -8.16
N ARG A 95 -3.54 10.98 -7.47
CA ARG A 95 -4.83 11.50 -7.95
C ARG A 95 -4.96 13.00 -7.67
N ASP A 96 -4.48 13.43 -6.51
CA ASP A 96 -4.69 14.80 -6.02
C ASP A 96 -3.75 15.80 -6.70
N ASP A 97 -2.55 15.36 -7.10
CA ASP A 97 -1.57 16.22 -7.77
C ASP A 97 -1.00 15.53 -9.04
N PRO A 98 -1.32 16.05 -10.24
CA PRO A 98 -0.84 15.45 -11.50
C PRO A 98 0.68 15.56 -11.67
N THR A 99 1.36 16.44 -10.93
CA THR A 99 2.82 16.57 -10.98
C THR A 99 3.52 15.35 -10.40
N VAL A 100 2.88 14.63 -9.45
CA VAL A 100 3.39 13.38 -8.88
C VAL A 100 3.61 12.34 -9.97
N PHE A 101 2.63 12.17 -10.86
CA PHE A 101 2.76 11.21 -11.97
C PHE A 101 3.92 11.58 -12.90
N ALA A 102 4.01 12.85 -13.30
CA ALA A 102 5.09 13.32 -14.16
C ALA A 102 6.47 13.04 -13.52
N LYS A 103 6.59 13.29 -12.21
CA LYS A 103 7.83 13.04 -11.46
C LYS A 103 8.19 11.57 -11.38
N LEU A 104 7.23 10.69 -11.08
CA LEU A 104 7.46 9.25 -11.06
C LEU A 104 7.85 8.73 -12.46
N LEU A 105 7.27 9.29 -13.51
CA LEU A 105 7.61 8.95 -14.89
C LEU A 105 9.06 9.35 -15.23
N GLU A 106 9.51 10.55 -14.85
CA GLU A 106 10.91 10.96 -14.98
C GLU A 106 11.83 9.99 -14.21
N MET A 107 11.54 9.76 -12.93
CA MET A 107 12.34 8.88 -12.06
C MET A 107 12.48 7.46 -12.64
N SER A 108 11.40 6.89 -13.19
CA SER A 108 11.42 5.55 -13.80
C SER A 108 12.32 5.45 -15.04
N LYS A 109 12.60 6.57 -15.71
CA LYS A 109 13.53 6.64 -16.85
C LYS A 109 14.97 6.92 -16.40
N GLY A 110 15.21 7.11 -15.11
CA GLY A 110 16.48 7.64 -14.60
C GLY A 110 16.68 9.11 -14.95
N GLU A 111 15.60 9.82 -15.30
CA GLU A 111 15.60 11.24 -15.59
C GLU A 111 15.24 12.00 -14.30
N GLY A 112 16.00 13.04 -13.98
CA GLY A 112 15.78 13.81 -12.75
C GLY A 112 16.12 13.05 -11.46
N GLY A 113 16.27 13.80 -10.36
CA GLY A 113 16.53 13.23 -9.03
C GLY A 113 15.25 12.88 -8.27
N ILE A 114 15.42 12.15 -7.16
CA ILE A 114 14.38 12.01 -6.13
C ILE A 114 14.10 13.42 -5.59
N PRO A 115 12.83 13.89 -5.59
CA PRO A 115 12.49 15.19 -5.02
C PRO A 115 12.89 15.29 -3.55
N SER A 116 13.37 16.47 -3.16
CA SER A 116 13.67 16.83 -1.76
C SER A 116 12.42 17.16 -0.96
#